data_AF-A0AAW4PIE6-F1
#
_entry.id   AF-A0AAW4PIE6-F1
#
_cell.length_a   1.000
_cell.length_b   1.000
_cell.length_c   1.000
_cell.angle_alpha   90.00
_cell.angle_beta   90.00
_cell.angle_gamma   90.00
#
_symmetry.space_group_name_H-M   'P 1'
#
loop_
_entity.id
_entity.type
_entity.pdbx_description
1 polymer ?
#
loop_
_entity_poly.entity_id
_entity_poly.type
_entity_poly.pdbx_seq_one_letter_code
_entity_poly.pdbx_strand_id
1 'polypeptide(L)'
;MNTSAVLFGLGTMIAWGFWIISGDVASNSIDPETAAFISYATAAVATGLFVLVSDASLAVTNRGLLSAGIAGIAAAVGVVSTFIGVTVGPTAVVSTIGGMYFVTAALISTVAFGEPLSANKVAGIGLAVAAIVVINQ
;
A
#
# COMPACT_ATOMS: atom_id res chain seq x y z
N MET A 1 -12.06 9.66 17.05
CA MET A 1 -11.24 8.64 16.36
C MET A 1 -11.11 7.42 17.26
N ASN A 2 -11.18 6.22 16.71
CA ASN A 2 -10.98 4.98 17.46
C ASN A 2 -9.46 4.76 17.69
N THR A 3 -9.02 4.66 18.94
CA THR A 3 -7.59 4.50 19.31
C THR A 3 -6.94 3.28 18.66
N SER A 4 -7.65 2.15 18.59
CA SER A 4 -7.13 0.94 17.97
C SER A 4 -6.91 1.11 16.47
N ALA A 5 -7.80 1.84 15.79
CA ALA A 5 -7.64 2.14 14.37
C ALA A 5 -6.39 2.99 14.10
N VAL A 6 -6.10 3.95 14.99
CA VAL A 6 -4.86 4.75 14.92
C VAL A 6 -3.63 3.87 15.10
N LEU A 7 -3.66 2.95 16.06
CA LEU A 7 -2.53 2.03 16.33
C LEU A 7 -2.22 1.13 15.13
N PHE A 8 -3.24 0.51 14.51
CA PHE A 8 -3.03 -0.28 13.29
C PHE A 8 -2.55 0.56 12.11
N GLY A 9 -3.03 1.81 11.99
CA GLY A 9 -2.52 2.76 11.00
C GLY A 9 -1.04 3.10 11.19
N LEU A 10 -0.62 3.36 12.43
CA LEU A 10 0.78 3.62 12.77
C LEU A 10 1.67 2.39 12.51
N GLY A 11 1.21 1.20 12.90
CA GLY A 11 1.92 -0.04 12.61
C GLY A 11 2.11 -0.24 11.11
N THR A 12 1.08 0.06 10.32
CA THR A 12 1.15 0.05 8.85
C THR A 12 2.20 1.05 8.36
N MET A 13 2.13 2.32 8.77
CA MET A 13 3.08 3.36 8.37
C MET A 13 4.54 2.95 8.61
N ILE A 14 4.83 2.42 9.79
CA ILE A 14 6.19 1.99 10.16
C ILE A 14 6.63 0.78 9.32
N ALA A 15 5.78 -0.25 9.20
CA ALA A 15 6.09 -1.45 8.44
C ALA A 15 6.35 -1.15 6.95
N TRP A 16 5.55 -0.27 6.36
CA TRP A 16 5.73 0.18 4.98
C TRP A 16 7.02 0.97 4.78
N GLY A 17 7.45 1.75 5.78
CA GLY A 17 8.76 2.41 5.78
C GLY A 17 9.93 1.43 5.74
N PHE A 18 9.90 0.38 6.56
CA PHE A 18 10.92 -0.69 6.49
C PHE A 18 10.86 -1.47 5.18
N TRP A 19 9.66 -1.75 4.69
CA TRP A 19 9.44 -2.45 3.45
C TRP A 19 10.07 -1.73 2.26
N ILE A 20 9.86 -0.42 2.11
CA ILE A 20 10.38 0.31 0.94
C ILE A 20 11.90 0.40 0.94
N ILE A 21 12.53 0.61 2.11
CA ILE A 21 14.00 0.63 2.22
C ILE A 21 14.61 -0.73 1.92
N SER A 22 14.00 -1.80 2.45
CA SER A 22 14.47 -3.16 2.16
C SER A 22 14.24 -3.55 0.70
N GLY A 23 13.11 -3.12 0.12
CA GLY A 23 12.78 -3.31 -1.29
C GLY A 23 13.76 -2.61 -2.22
N ASP A 24 14.14 -1.37 -1.89
CA ASP A 24 15.16 -0.62 -2.63
C ASP A 24 16.52 -1.32 -2.64
N VAL A 25 16.99 -1.77 -1.47
CA VAL A 25 18.22 -2.57 -1.39
C VAL A 25 18.12 -3.86 -2.21
N ALA A 26 16.99 -4.56 -2.15
CA ALA A 26 16.78 -5.79 -2.91
C ALA A 26 16.76 -5.53 -4.42
N SER A 27 16.01 -4.53 -4.89
CA SER A 27 15.90 -4.15 -6.30
C SER A 27 17.21 -3.67 -6.93
N ASN A 28 18.14 -3.17 -6.12
CA ASN A 28 19.49 -2.82 -6.58
C ASN A 28 20.50 -3.99 -6.48
N SER A 29 20.10 -5.11 -5.87
CA SER A 29 20.95 -6.30 -5.69
C SER A 29 20.61 -7.45 -6.63
N ILE A 30 19.35 -7.51 -7.08
CA ILE A 30 18.80 -8.49 -8.02
C ILE A 30 17.75 -7.81 -8.90
N ASP A 31 17.29 -8.48 -9.96
CA ASP A 31 16.24 -7.94 -10.84
C ASP A 31 15.01 -7.47 -10.02
N PRO A 32 14.50 -6.25 -10.24
CA PRO A 32 13.45 -5.65 -9.42
C PRO A 32 12.13 -6.44 -9.47
N GLU A 33 11.80 -7.07 -10.60
CA GLU A 33 10.66 -7.96 -10.72
C GLU A 33 10.81 -9.20 -9.84
N THR A 34 12.03 -9.74 -9.76
CA THR A 34 12.36 -10.88 -8.89
C THR A 34 12.32 -10.47 -7.41
N ALA A 35 12.85 -9.30 -7.07
CA ALA A 35 12.75 -8.73 -5.73
C ALA A 35 11.30 -8.52 -5.29
N ALA A 36 10.45 -7.99 -6.18
CA ALA A 36 9.02 -7.79 -5.93
C ALA A 36 8.31 -9.13 -5.67
N PHE A 37 8.56 -10.13 -6.51
CA PHE A 37 8.02 -11.47 -6.34
C PHE A 37 8.42 -12.09 -4.99
N ILE A 38 9.71 -12.07 -4.65
CA ILE A 38 10.21 -12.64 -3.39
C ILE A 38 9.62 -11.90 -2.18
N SER A 39 9.56 -10.57 -2.23
CA SER A 39 8.98 -9.74 -1.16
C SER A 39 7.53 -10.14 -0.87
N TYR A 40 6.71 -10.28 -1.91
CA TYR A 40 5.28 -10.58 -1.75
C TYR A 40 4.98 -12.06 -1.54
N ALA A 41 5.81 -12.97 -2.05
CA ALA A 41 5.75 -14.38 -1.68
C ALA A 41 6.02 -14.54 -0.17
N THR A 42 7.02 -13.84 0.35
CA THR A 42 7.32 -13.80 1.79
C THR A 42 6.16 -13.21 2.59
N ALA A 43 5.55 -12.11 2.11
CA ALA A 43 4.39 -11.52 2.75
C ALA A 43 3.17 -12.46 2.76
N ALA A 44 2.94 -13.20 1.67
CA ALA A 44 1.86 -14.19 1.59
C ALA A 44 2.06 -15.33 2.60
N VAL A 45 3.29 -15.84 2.74
CA VAL A 45 3.62 -16.85 3.76
C VAL A 45 3.42 -16.27 5.17
N ALA A 46 3.94 -15.08 5.45
CA ALA A 46 3.84 -14.45 6.77
C ALA A 46 2.38 -14.21 7.19
N THR A 47 1.56 -13.68 6.27
CA THR A 47 0.12 -13.47 6.52
C THR A 47 -0.64 -14.78 6.63
N GLY A 48 -0.29 -15.80 5.85
CA GLY A 48 -0.83 -17.15 5.98
C GLY A 48 -0.53 -17.77 7.36
N LEU A 49 0.72 -17.67 7.83
CA LEU A 49 1.11 -18.11 9.17
C LEU A 49 0.37 -17.34 10.26
N PHE A 50 0.19 -16.03 10.09
CA PHE A 50 -0.59 -15.21 11.02
C PHE A 50 -2.04 -15.69 11.13
N VAL A 51 -2.68 -16.06 10.01
CA VAL A 51 -4.03 -16.64 10.04
C VAL A 51 -4.08 -17.90 10.90
N LEU A 52 -3.07 -18.78 10.81
CA LEU A 52 -3.02 -20.04 11.56
C LEU A 52 -2.90 -19.87 13.09
N VAL A 53 -2.28 -18.77 13.53
CA VAL A 53 -2.12 -18.47 14.97
C VAL A 53 -3.15 -17.46 15.49
N SER A 54 -3.98 -16.92 14.60
CA SER A 54 -5.07 -16.02 14.95
C SER A 54 -6.36 -16.81 15.18
N ASP A 55 -7.29 -16.25 15.96
CA ASP A 55 -8.66 -16.78 16.12
C ASP A 55 -9.56 -16.51 14.88
N ALA A 56 -8.96 -16.40 13.68
CA ALA A 56 -9.68 -16.08 12.46
C ALA A 56 -10.53 -17.26 11.96
N SER A 57 -11.73 -16.95 11.46
CA SER A 57 -12.52 -17.92 10.72
C SER A 57 -11.92 -18.17 9.34
N LEU A 58 -11.75 -19.44 8.96
CA LEU A 58 -11.31 -19.86 7.63
C LEU A 58 -12.45 -19.93 6.61
N ALA A 59 -13.66 -19.51 6.98
CA ALA A 59 -14.81 -19.50 6.09
C ALA A 59 -14.61 -18.49 4.95
N VAL A 60 -14.69 -18.98 3.71
CA VAL A 60 -14.62 -18.16 2.50
C VAL A 60 -16.00 -17.91 1.91
N THR A 61 -16.23 -16.67 1.44
CA THR A 61 -17.41 -16.30 0.66
C THR A 61 -16.98 -15.88 -0.74
N ASN A 62 -17.84 -16.05 -1.75
CA ASN A 62 -17.53 -15.66 -3.13
C ASN A 62 -17.16 -14.18 -3.24
N ARG A 63 -17.89 -13.30 -2.53
CA ARG A 63 -17.61 -11.86 -2.51
C ARG A 63 -16.27 -11.56 -1.83
N GLY A 64 -16.00 -12.17 -0.69
CA GLY A 64 -14.73 -11.99 0.03
C GLY A 64 -13.54 -12.46 -0.80
N LEU A 65 -13.65 -13.62 -1.45
CA LEU A 65 -12.63 -14.17 -2.31
C LEU A 65 -12.35 -13.27 -3.52
N LEU A 66 -13.39 -12.78 -4.19
CA LEU A 66 -13.25 -11.87 -5.33
C LEU A 66 -12.59 -10.55 -4.92
N SER A 67 -13.05 -9.92 -3.84
CA SER A 67 -12.49 -8.66 -3.35
C SER A 67 -11.04 -8.81 -2.90
N ALA A 68 -10.70 -9.89 -2.19
CA ALA A 68 -9.34 -10.19 -1.79
C ALA A 68 -8.42 -10.46 -3.00
N GLY A 69 -8.93 -11.17 -4.02
CA GLY A 69 -8.20 -11.40 -5.27
C GLY A 69 -7.89 -10.10 -6.03
N ILE A 70 -8.87 -9.20 -6.17
CA ILE A 70 -8.67 -7.88 -6.79
C ILE A 70 -7.65 -7.06 -6.00
N ALA A 71 -7.75 -7.06 -4.66
CA ALA A 71 -6.79 -6.37 -3.80
C ALA A 71 -5.37 -6.94 -3.99
N GLY A 72 -5.22 -8.26 -4.07
CA GLY A 72 -3.94 -8.92 -4.33
C GLY A 72 -3.34 -8.54 -5.69
N ILE A 73 -4.15 -8.52 -6.76
CA ILE A 73 -3.70 -8.08 -8.09
C ILE A 73 -3.26 -6.62 -8.07
N ALA A 74 -4.06 -5.73 -7.47
CA ALA A 74 -3.71 -4.32 -7.35
C ALA A 74 -2.40 -4.13 -6.55
N ALA A 75 -2.22 -4.89 -5.48
CA ALA A 75 -1.01 -4.87 -4.68
C ALA A 75 0.21 -5.38 -5.47
N ALA A 76 0.04 -6.43 -6.29
CA ALA A 76 1.10 -6.95 -7.17
C ALA A 76 1.55 -5.91 -8.21
N VAL A 77 0.61 -5.21 -8.85
CA VAL A 77 0.92 -4.12 -9.78
C VAL A 77 1.65 -2.99 -9.05
N GLY A 78 1.17 -2.61 -7.86
CA GLY A 78 1.79 -1.60 -7.01
C GLY A 78 3.24 -1.94 -6.67
N VAL A 79 3.51 -3.13 -6.13
CA VAL A 79 4.86 -3.52 -5.72
C VAL A 79 5.82 -3.60 -6.90
N VAL A 80 5.43 -4.20 -8.03
CA VAL A 80 6.29 -4.28 -9.22
C VAL A 80 6.62 -2.88 -9.72
N SER A 81 5.61 -2.00 -9.81
CA SER A 81 5.82 -0.61 -10.24
C SER A 81 6.75 0.16 -9.29
N THR A 82 6.59 -0.03 -7.97
CA THR A 82 7.46 0.58 -6.97
C THR A 82 8.89 0.05 -7.07
N PHE A 83 9.07 -1.26 -7.17
CA PHE A 83 10.39 -1.89 -7.14
C PHE A 83 11.19 -1.61 -8.41
N ILE A 84 10.54 -1.57 -9.57
CA ILE A 84 11.17 -1.05 -10.79
C ILE A 84 11.46 0.44 -10.63
N GLY A 85 10.50 1.21 -10.12
CA GLY A 85 10.61 2.66 -9.95
C GLY A 85 11.83 3.11 -9.15
N VAL A 86 12.14 2.43 -8.04
CA VAL A 86 13.30 2.78 -7.19
C VAL A 86 14.65 2.51 -7.86
N THR A 87 14.70 1.66 -8.90
CA THR A 87 15.94 1.45 -9.68
C THR A 87 16.20 2.54 -10.72
N VAL A 88 15.16 3.30 -11.10
CA VAL A 88 15.23 4.32 -12.16
C VAL A 88 15.10 5.75 -11.63
N GLY A 89 14.87 5.92 -10.34
CA GLY A 89 14.71 7.23 -9.71
C GLY A 89 14.81 7.17 -8.19
N PRO A 90 14.80 8.34 -7.52
CA PRO A 90 15.00 8.38 -6.08
C PRO A 90 13.88 7.64 -5.33
N THR A 91 14.25 6.77 -4.40
CA THR A 91 13.32 6.02 -3.54
C THR A 91 12.31 6.92 -2.85
N ALA A 92 12.76 8.10 -2.37
CA ALA A 92 11.90 9.09 -1.75
C ALA A 92 10.78 9.59 -2.67
N VAL A 93 11.04 9.78 -3.97
CA VAL A 93 10.03 10.23 -4.94
C VAL A 93 9.01 9.13 -5.17
N VAL A 94 9.48 7.93 -5.46
CA VAL A 94 8.62 6.76 -5.76
C VAL A 94 7.75 6.41 -4.55
N SER A 95 8.33 6.38 -3.35
CA SER A 95 7.61 6.07 -2.11
C SER A 95 6.59 7.13 -1.73
N THR A 96 6.92 8.41 -1.95
CA THR A 96 6.05 9.53 -1.61
C THR A 96 4.81 9.54 -2.52
N ILE A 97 5.01 9.35 -3.83
CA ILE A 97 3.90 9.25 -4.79
C ILE A 97 3.09 7.97 -4.50
N GLY A 98 3.74 6.82 -4.31
CA GLY A 98 3.06 5.55 -4.03
C GLY A 98 2.27 5.58 -2.72
N GLY A 99 2.78 6.27 -1.70
CA GLY A 99 2.10 6.49 -0.41
C GLY A 99 0.79 7.28 -0.52
N MET A 100 0.53 7.95 -1.65
CA MET A 100 -0.73 8.65 -1.91
C MET A 100 -1.89 7.73 -2.28
N TYR A 101 -1.77 6.40 -2.18
CA TYR A 101 -2.87 5.49 -2.52
C TYR A 101 -4.19 5.84 -1.82
N PHE A 102 -4.14 6.51 -0.65
CA PHE A 102 -5.34 7.00 0.04
C PHE A 102 -6.12 8.06 -0.76
N VAL A 103 -5.45 8.86 -1.60
CA VAL A 103 -6.10 9.82 -2.52
C VAL A 103 -6.86 9.06 -3.60
N THR A 104 -6.20 8.09 -4.24
CA THR A 104 -6.85 7.23 -5.24
C THR A 104 -8.02 6.46 -4.63
N ALA A 105 -7.86 5.92 -3.42
CA ALA A 105 -8.95 5.25 -2.70
C ALA A 105 -10.12 6.20 -2.43
N ALA A 106 -9.86 7.44 -1.98
CA ALA A 106 -10.90 8.43 -1.75
C ALA A 106 -11.67 8.79 -3.05
N LEU A 107 -10.96 8.92 -4.18
CA LEU A 107 -11.58 9.18 -5.47
C LEU A 107 -12.42 7.99 -5.97
N ILE A 108 -11.90 6.77 -5.86
CA ILE A 108 -12.65 5.55 -6.21
C ILE A 108 -13.90 5.43 -5.33
N SER A 109 -13.77 5.65 -4.02
CA SER A 109 -14.90 5.68 -3.09
C SER A 109 -16.00 6.64 -3.54
N THR A 110 -15.63 7.85 -3.93
CA THR A 110 -16.61 8.84 -4.40
C THR A 110 -17.24 8.48 -5.73
N VAL A 111 -16.43 8.08 -6.72
CA VAL A 111 -16.94 7.82 -8.08
C VAL A 111 -17.71 6.51 -8.16
N ALA A 112 -17.18 5.43 -7.59
CA ALA A 112 -17.76 4.09 -7.73
C ALA A 112 -18.85 3.79 -6.69
N PHE A 113 -18.81 4.44 -5.52
CA PHE A 113 -19.74 4.17 -4.42
C PHE A 113 -20.60 5.37 -4.01
N GLY A 114 -20.43 6.52 -4.67
CA GLY A 114 -21.23 7.72 -4.42
C GLY A 114 -20.95 8.38 -3.06
N GLU A 115 -19.83 8.07 -2.41
CA GLU A 115 -19.49 8.64 -1.12
C GLU A 115 -19.19 10.15 -1.25
N PRO A 116 -19.86 11.02 -0.47
CA PRO A 116 -19.64 12.46 -0.58
C PRO A 116 -18.23 12.86 -0.16
N LEU A 117 -17.57 13.66 -1.00
CA LEU A 117 -16.32 14.34 -0.66
C LEU A 117 -16.62 15.55 0.23
N SER A 118 -16.39 15.40 1.53
CA SER A 118 -16.49 16.54 2.46
C SER A 118 -15.40 17.57 2.16
N ALA A 119 -15.68 18.84 2.47
CA ALA A 119 -14.71 19.93 2.31
C ALA A 119 -13.39 19.65 3.05
N ASN A 120 -13.46 19.00 4.23
CA ASN A 120 -12.27 18.60 4.99
C ASN A 120 -11.43 17.54 4.25
N LYS A 121 -12.08 16.58 3.57
CA LYS A 121 -11.37 15.55 2.79
C LYS A 121 -10.66 16.16 1.58
N VAL A 122 -11.33 17.10 0.89
CA VAL A 122 -10.75 17.85 -0.22
C VAL A 122 -9.55 18.68 0.25
N ALA A 123 -9.68 19.42 1.35
CA ALA A 123 -8.59 20.20 1.92
C ALA A 123 -7.40 19.31 2.33
N GLY A 124 -7.65 18.17 2.99
CA GLY A 124 -6.61 17.23 3.38
C GLY A 124 -5.86 16.62 2.19
N ILE A 125 -6.58 16.24 1.13
CA ILE A 125 -5.97 15.77 -0.12
C ILE A 125 -5.12 16.88 -0.75
N GLY A 126 -5.64 18.11 -0.82
CA GLY A 126 -4.90 19.26 -1.34
C GLY A 126 -3.60 19.54 -0.59
N LEU A 127 -3.64 19.49 0.75
CA LEU A 127 -2.44 19.63 1.59
C LEU A 127 -1.44 18.51 1.36
N ALA A 128 -1.89 17.26 1.21
CA ALA A 128 -1.00 16.15 0.93
C ALA A 128 -0.33 16.30 -0.45
N VAL A 129 -1.08 16.66 -1.49
CA VAL A 129 -0.52 16.93 -2.82
C VAL A 129 0.51 18.06 -2.76
N ALA A 130 0.22 19.15 -2.06
CA ALA A 130 1.15 20.26 -1.91
C ALA A 130 2.45 19.84 -1.19
N ALA A 131 2.35 19.08 -0.10
CA ALA A 131 3.50 18.56 0.61
C ALA A 131 4.40 17.71 -0.31
N ILE A 132 3.79 16.91 -1.18
CA ILE A 132 4.50 16.03 -2.09
C ILE A 132 5.20 16.79 -3.20
N VAL A 133 4.58 17.84 -3.74
CA VAL A 133 5.24 18.74 -4.69
C VAL A 133 6.49 19.32 -4.04
N VAL A 134 6.38 19.81 -2.80
CA VAL A 134 7.49 20.44 -2.07
C VAL A 134 8.60 19.44 -1.70
N ILE A 135 8.25 18.22 -1.26
CA ILE A 135 9.23 17.18 -0.91
C ILE A 135 10.05 16.72 -2.12
N ASN A 136 9.48 16.78 -3.31
CA ASN A 136 10.08 16.25 -4.54
C ASN A 136 10.66 17.34 -5.48
N GLN A 137 10.86 18.57 -5.00
CA GLN A 137 11.71 19.58 -5.66
C GLN A 137 13.18 19.41 -5.23
#